data_AF-A0A2N7QW53-F1
#
_entry.id   AF-A0A2N7QW53-F1
#
_cell.length_a   1.000
_cell.length_b   1.000
_cell.length_c   1.000
_cell.angle_alpha   90.00
_cell.angle_beta   90.00
_cell.angle_gamma   90.00
#
_symmetry.space_group_name_H-M   'P 1'
#
loop_
_entity.id
_entity.type
_entity.pdbx_description
1 polymer ?
#
loop_
_entity_poly.entity_id
_entity_poly.type
_entity_poly.pdbx_seq_one_letter_code
_entity_poly.pdbx_strand_id
1 'polypeptide(L)'
;MKRFRQRIPFALLLGLFPLSSHADVGSLGGLAVAAFEIVTVFWLCLTVVVFLLLRKRLSLLKRIGAALLFLVSPVLMLAWALFKSYMFDDYTSEETVTAPKPVLAAGATFPAGSIAHYEVKGSRISLHKQRTLLDVHSDQPVSLGKLRINSIKPDEYSTELQVALSGDQLLDGWPCAGGDYTIVDPEPNGVELRSCWLSAAREWQGQTVAAGTYVTRNGESNEWLFAVMPKPSDAPADNP
;
A
#
# COMPACT_ATOMS: atom_id res chain seq x y z
N MET A 1 -51.90 -31.26 -45.87
CA MET A 1 -50.65 -30.55 -45.51
C MET A 1 -50.98 -29.30 -44.70
N LYS A 2 -50.87 -29.35 -43.36
CA LYS A 2 -51.16 -28.23 -42.44
C LYS A 2 -49.84 -27.55 -42.05
N ARG A 3 -49.69 -26.26 -42.38
CA ARG A 3 -48.55 -25.42 -41.93
C ARG A 3 -48.79 -24.99 -40.48
N PHE A 4 -48.07 -25.61 -39.54
CA PHE A 4 -48.05 -25.18 -38.14
C PHE A 4 -47.05 -24.03 -38.00
N ARG A 5 -47.60 -22.81 -37.87
CA ARG A 5 -46.84 -21.57 -37.70
C ARG A 5 -46.49 -21.44 -36.21
N GLN A 6 -45.31 -21.92 -35.81
CA GLN A 6 -44.77 -21.75 -34.45
C GLN A 6 -44.61 -20.26 -34.14
N ARG A 7 -45.55 -19.70 -33.39
CA ARG A 7 -45.37 -18.45 -32.67
C ARG A 7 -44.57 -18.78 -31.41
N ILE A 8 -43.26 -18.61 -31.48
CA ILE A 8 -42.40 -18.67 -30.29
C ILE A 8 -42.81 -17.49 -29.38
N PRO A 9 -43.11 -17.72 -28.10
CA PRO A 9 -43.74 -16.73 -27.24
C PRO A 9 -42.74 -15.64 -26.85
N PHE A 10 -43.08 -14.40 -27.23
CA PHE A 10 -42.44 -13.16 -26.78
C PHE A 10 -42.42 -13.02 -25.24
N ALA A 11 -43.23 -13.81 -24.52
CA ALA A 11 -43.34 -13.81 -23.06
C ALA A 11 -42.06 -14.25 -22.33
N LEU A 12 -41.17 -15.03 -22.98
CA LEU A 12 -39.93 -15.49 -22.34
C LEU A 12 -38.84 -14.41 -22.27
N LEU A 13 -38.94 -13.35 -23.08
CA LEU A 13 -37.97 -12.23 -23.05
C LEU A 13 -38.24 -11.21 -21.93
N LEU A 14 -39.47 -11.17 -21.39
CA LEU A 14 -39.84 -10.23 -20.32
C LEU A 14 -39.37 -10.67 -18.93
N GLY A 15 -39.00 -11.95 -18.75
CA GLY A 15 -38.50 -12.50 -17.48
C GLY A 15 -37.00 -12.29 -17.22
N LEU A 16 -36.26 -11.69 -18.16
CA LEU A 16 -34.81 -11.42 -18.01
C LEU A 16 -34.52 -10.02 -17.45
N PHE A 17 -35.54 -9.20 -17.19
CA PHE A 17 -35.34 -7.92 -16.51
C PHE A 17 -35.33 -8.15 -15.00
N PRO A 18 -34.18 -7.99 -14.31
CA PRO A 18 -34.16 -8.03 -12.87
C PRO A 18 -35.03 -6.88 -12.35
N LEU A 19 -36.06 -7.21 -11.58
CA LEU A 19 -36.79 -6.26 -10.75
C LEU A 19 -35.86 -5.84 -9.61
N SER A 20 -34.89 -4.99 -9.93
CA SER A 20 -33.98 -4.37 -8.98
C SER A 20 -34.80 -3.48 -8.06
N SER A 21 -34.94 -3.87 -6.80
CA SER A 21 -35.57 -3.03 -5.78
C SER A 21 -34.77 -1.74 -5.64
N HIS A 22 -35.38 -0.61 -5.96
CA HIS A 22 -34.77 0.72 -6.06
C HIS A 22 -34.34 1.35 -4.72
N ALA A 23 -34.34 0.58 -3.63
CA ALA A 23 -34.03 1.09 -2.29
C ALA A 23 -32.53 0.92 -1.99
N ASP A 24 -31.83 2.05 -1.81
CA ASP A 24 -30.50 2.17 -1.20
C ASP A 24 -29.25 1.76 -1.97
N VAL A 25 -29.26 1.87 -3.30
CA VAL A 25 -28.00 2.10 -4.04
C VAL A 25 -27.89 3.60 -4.25
N GLY A 26 -26.95 4.27 -3.56
CA GLY A 26 -26.69 5.71 -3.72
C GLY A 26 -26.57 6.12 -5.19
N SER A 27 -26.70 7.41 -5.53
CA SER A 27 -26.89 7.87 -6.93
C SER A 27 -25.87 7.33 -7.95
N LEU A 28 -24.67 6.97 -7.51
CA LEU A 28 -23.63 6.29 -8.30
C LEU A 28 -23.99 4.86 -8.73
N GLY A 29 -24.65 4.08 -7.89
CA GLY A 29 -25.05 2.71 -8.19
C GLY A 29 -26.14 2.63 -9.27
N GLY A 30 -27.13 3.53 -9.22
CA GLY A 30 -28.17 3.59 -10.25
C GLY A 30 -27.62 3.93 -11.64
N LEU A 31 -26.66 4.85 -11.71
CA LEU A 31 -26.01 5.23 -12.98
C LEU A 31 -25.17 4.09 -13.57
N ALA A 32 -24.43 3.35 -12.72
CA ALA A 32 -23.65 2.21 -13.15
C ALA A 32 -24.53 1.08 -13.71
N VAL A 33 -25.67 0.79 -13.06
CA VAL A 33 -26.62 -0.22 -13.53
C VAL A 33 -27.24 0.18 -14.87
N ALA A 34 -27.72 1.43 -15.00
CA ALA A 34 -28.28 1.92 -16.25
C ALA A 34 -27.26 1.89 -17.41
N ALA A 35 -26.01 2.28 -17.14
CA ALA A 35 -24.94 2.19 -18.13
C ALA A 35 -24.68 0.73 -18.56
N PHE A 36 -24.66 -0.21 -17.60
CA PHE A 36 -24.47 -1.63 -17.89
C PHE A 36 -25.60 -2.20 -18.75
N GLU A 37 -26.85 -1.83 -18.48
CA GLU A 37 -28.01 -2.24 -19.29
C GLU A 37 -27.90 -1.72 -20.73
N ILE A 38 -27.60 -0.43 -20.91
CA ILE A 38 -27.45 0.20 -22.24
C ILE A 38 -26.34 -0.50 -23.03
N VAL A 39 -25.18 -0.74 -22.40
CA VAL A 39 -24.05 -1.42 -23.04
C VAL A 39 -24.42 -2.86 -23.42
N THR A 40 -25.13 -3.57 -22.55
CA THR A 40 -25.56 -4.96 -22.80
C THR A 40 -26.54 -5.04 -23.97
N VAL A 41 -27.57 -4.18 -24.00
CA VAL A 41 -28.55 -4.12 -25.09
C VAL A 41 -27.86 -3.75 -26.41
N PHE A 42 -26.97 -2.75 -26.38
CA PHE A 42 -26.19 -2.35 -27.54
C PHE A 42 -25.33 -3.50 -28.08
N TRP A 43 -24.66 -4.24 -27.19
CA TRP A 43 -23.81 -5.38 -27.57
C TRP A 43 -24.61 -6.54 -28.16
N LEU A 44 -25.79 -6.84 -27.60
CA LEU A 44 -26.70 -7.85 -28.14
C LEU A 44 -27.16 -7.48 -29.56
N CYS A 45 -27.58 -6.22 -29.76
CA CYS A 45 -27.94 -5.71 -31.08
C CYS A 45 -26.79 -5.87 -32.08
N LEU A 46 -25.57 -5.51 -31.68
CA LEU A 46 -24.38 -5.61 -32.51
C LEU A 46 -24.03 -7.08 -32.84
N THR A 47 -24.22 -7.98 -31.88
CA THR A 47 -24.05 -9.44 -32.09
C THR A 47 -25.02 -9.96 -33.15
N VAL A 48 -26.29 -9.54 -33.13
CA VAL A 48 -27.28 -9.91 -34.14
C VAL A 48 -26.87 -9.37 -35.52
N VAL A 49 -26.41 -8.13 -35.59
CA VAL A 49 -25.91 -7.52 -36.85
C VAL A 49 -24.73 -8.33 -37.40
N VAL A 50 -23.74 -8.68 -36.57
CA VAL A 50 -22.59 -9.52 -36.97
C VAL A 50 -23.08 -10.87 -37.49
N PHE A 51 -24.01 -11.53 -36.80
CA PHE A 51 -24.59 -12.80 -37.25
C PHE A 51 -25.26 -12.70 -38.63
N LEU A 52 -26.02 -11.62 -38.87
CA LEU A 52 -26.67 -11.36 -40.16
C LEU A 52 -25.66 -11.07 -41.27
N LEU A 53 -24.58 -10.34 -40.99
CA LEU A 53 -23.50 -10.08 -41.95
C LEU A 53 -22.75 -11.36 -42.31
N LEU A 54 -22.47 -12.23 -41.33
CA LEU A 54 -21.83 -13.52 -41.55
C LEU A 54 -22.72 -14.52 -42.31
N ARG A 55 -24.04 -14.26 -42.41
CA ARG A 55 -25.01 -15.07 -43.15
C ARG A 55 -24.66 -15.23 -44.63
N LYS A 56 -23.88 -14.31 -45.20
CA LYS A 56 -23.49 -14.39 -46.62
C LYS A 56 -22.21 -15.19 -46.87
N ARG A 57 -21.38 -15.45 -45.85
CA ARG A 57 -20.01 -15.96 -46.06
C ARG A 57 -19.68 -17.30 -45.41
N LEU A 58 -20.31 -17.66 -44.30
CA LEU A 58 -19.93 -18.84 -43.51
C LEU A 58 -21.00 -19.94 -43.54
N SER A 59 -20.68 -21.18 -43.18
CA SER A 59 -21.70 -22.22 -42.91
C SER A 59 -22.43 -21.93 -41.60
N LEU A 60 -23.65 -22.46 -41.42
CA LEU A 60 -24.49 -22.16 -40.25
C LEU A 60 -23.78 -22.43 -38.90
N LEU A 61 -23.04 -23.54 -38.81
CA LEU A 61 -22.29 -23.89 -37.61
C LEU A 61 -21.20 -22.85 -37.27
N LYS A 62 -20.44 -22.43 -38.29
CA LYS A 62 -19.39 -21.40 -38.15
C LYS A 62 -19.97 -20.04 -37.77
N ARG A 63 -21.17 -19.70 -38.26
CA ARG A 63 -21.87 -18.46 -37.89
C ARG A 63 -22.26 -18.45 -36.42
N ILE A 64 -22.83 -19.55 -35.92
CA ILE A 64 -23.21 -19.66 -34.51
C ILE A 64 -21.97 -19.55 -33.63
N GLY A 65 -20.89 -20.28 -33.96
CA GLY A 65 -19.63 -20.19 -33.23
C GLY A 65 -19.06 -18.77 -33.19
N ALA A 66 -19.00 -18.09 -34.33
CA ALA A 66 -18.48 -16.71 -34.40
C ALA A 66 -19.36 -15.70 -33.62
N ALA A 67 -20.68 -15.80 -33.72
CA ALA A 67 -21.59 -14.93 -32.98
C ALA A 67 -21.55 -15.18 -31.47
N LEU A 68 -21.42 -16.45 -31.05
CA LEU A 68 -21.27 -16.78 -29.64
C LEU A 68 -19.93 -16.30 -29.07
N LEU A 69 -18.85 -16.44 -29.84
CA LEU A 69 -17.52 -15.93 -29.46
C LEU A 69 -17.54 -14.39 -29.37
N PHE A 70 -18.22 -13.73 -30.29
CA PHE A 70 -18.43 -12.28 -30.24
C PHE A 70 -19.28 -11.84 -29.04
N LEU A 71 -20.35 -12.59 -28.74
CA LEU A 71 -21.22 -12.35 -27.59
C LEU A 71 -20.45 -12.46 -26.25
N VAL A 72 -19.58 -13.48 -26.14
CA VAL A 72 -18.80 -13.76 -24.93
C VAL A 72 -17.53 -12.90 -24.85
N SER A 73 -17.15 -12.21 -25.94
CA SER A 73 -15.94 -11.38 -26.03
C SER A 73 -15.81 -10.34 -24.91
N PRO A 74 -16.84 -9.55 -24.52
CA PRO A 74 -16.70 -8.59 -23.42
C PRO A 74 -16.39 -9.25 -22.08
N VAL A 75 -16.97 -10.42 -21.81
CA VAL A 75 -16.70 -11.19 -20.59
C VAL A 75 -15.26 -11.69 -20.59
N LEU A 76 -14.77 -12.16 -21.74
CA LEU A 76 -13.36 -12.56 -21.88
C LEU A 76 -12.40 -11.38 -21.74
N MET A 77 -12.74 -10.21 -22.30
CA MET A 77 -11.95 -8.99 -22.15
C MET A 77 -11.90 -8.54 -20.69
N LEU A 78 -13.04 -8.59 -19.97
CA LEU A 78 -13.11 -8.27 -18.56
C LEU A 78 -12.30 -9.28 -17.72
N ALA A 79 -12.48 -10.58 -17.97
CA ALA A 79 -11.73 -11.63 -17.30
C ALA A 79 -10.22 -11.50 -17.54
N TRP A 80 -9.82 -11.16 -18.77
CA TRP A 80 -8.42 -10.89 -19.10
C TRP A 80 -7.89 -9.63 -18.40
N ALA A 81 -8.68 -8.55 -18.32
CA ALA A 81 -8.29 -7.34 -17.61
C ALA A 81 -8.09 -7.60 -16.11
N LEU A 82 -9.03 -8.33 -15.49
CA LEU A 82 -8.94 -8.74 -14.08
C LEU A 82 -7.78 -9.71 -13.82
N PHE A 83 -7.56 -10.65 -14.73
CA PHE A 83 -6.41 -11.54 -14.67
C PHE A 83 -5.11 -10.76 -14.78
N LYS A 84 -5.07 -9.77 -15.68
CA LYS A 84 -3.90 -8.92 -15.88
C LYS A 84 -3.62 -8.09 -14.64
N SER A 85 -4.63 -7.43 -14.06
CA SER A 85 -4.45 -6.67 -12.83
C SER A 85 -3.98 -7.58 -11.69
N TYR A 86 -4.61 -8.74 -11.51
CA TYR A 86 -4.22 -9.68 -10.47
C TYR A 86 -2.78 -10.21 -10.61
N MET A 87 -2.33 -10.49 -11.84
CA MET A 87 -1.02 -11.08 -12.09
C MET A 87 0.10 -10.06 -12.21
N PHE A 88 -0.18 -8.88 -12.77
CA PHE A 88 0.83 -7.89 -13.14
C PHE A 88 0.78 -6.60 -12.34
N ASP A 89 -0.28 -6.33 -11.58
CA ASP A 89 -0.24 -5.18 -10.69
C ASP A 89 0.79 -5.42 -9.59
N ASP A 90 1.48 -4.35 -9.22
CA ASP A 90 2.50 -4.37 -8.20
C ASP A 90 1.87 -4.77 -6.88
N TYR A 91 2.26 -5.95 -6.40
CA TYR A 91 1.92 -6.41 -5.08
C TYR A 91 3.00 -5.93 -4.13
N THR A 92 2.60 -5.11 -3.16
CA THR A 92 3.45 -4.73 -2.04
C THR A 92 3.15 -5.68 -0.88
N SER A 93 4.17 -6.37 -0.38
CA SER A 93 4.08 -7.15 0.85
C SER A 93 5.22 -6.83 1.79
N GLU A 94 4.93 -6.79 3.07
CA GLU A 94 5.96 -6.71 4.11
C GLU A 94 6.47 -8.11 4.45
N GLU A 95 7.79 -8.26 4.49
CA GLU A 95 8.48 -9.49 4.86
C GLU A 95 9.40 -9.20 6.05
N THR A 96 9.24 -9.95 7.13
CA THR A 96 10.14 -9.88 8.30
C THR A 96 11.11 -11.05 8.25
N VAL A 97 12.42 -10.76 8.24
CA VAL A 97 13.46 -11.78 8.08
C VAL A 97 14.54 -11.60 9.14
N THR A 98 14.90 -12.68 9.82
CA THR A 98 16.11 -12.73 10.65
C THR A 98 17.33 -12.83 9.75
N ALA A 99 18.20 -11.81 9.79
CA ALA A 99 19.33 -11.69 8.90
C ALA A 99 20.41 -12.73 9.23
N PRO A 100 20.75 -13.65 8.31
CA PRO A 100 21.79 -14.66 8.55
C PRO A 100 23.21 -14.09 8.45
N LYS A 101 23.35 -12.85 7.96
CA LYS A 101 24.61 -12.13 7.76
C LYS A 101 24.44 -10.69 8.21
N PRO A 102 25.53 -9.96 8.50
CA PRO A 102 25.44 -8.54 8.82
C PRO A 102 24.72 -7.73 7.73
N VAL A 103 23.89 -6.78 8.15
CA VAL A 103 23.11 -5.90 7.26
C VAL A 103 23.61 -4.46 7.42
N LEU A 104 23.95 -3.81 6.30
CA LEU A 104 24.31 -2.40 6.30
C LEU A 104 23.05 -1.56 6.06
N ALA A 105 22.69 -0.70 7.00
CA ALA A 105 21.54 0.20 6.93
C ALA A 105 21.96 1.62 7.29
N ALA A 106 21.82 2.55 6.34
CA ALA A 106 22.22 3.96 6.47
C ALA A 106 23.61 4.19 7.11
N GLY A 107 24.58 3.33 6.79
CA GLY A 107 25.96 3.43 7.31
C GLY A 107 26.20 2.70 8.64
N ALA A 108 25.15 2.24 9.34
CA ALA A 108 25.29 1.35 10.48
C ALA A 108 25.31 -0.13 10.04
N THR A 109 26.19 -0.93 10.64
CA THR A 109 26.28 -2.37 10.38
C THR A 109 25.62 -3.15 11.51
N PHE A 110 24.50 -3.79 11.19
CA PHE A 110 23.73 -4.64 12.10
C PHE A 110 24.31 -6.06 12.07
N PRO A 111 24.52 -6.72 13.23
CA PRO A 111 25.10 -8.05 13.28
C PRO A 111 24.15 -9.12 12.71
N ALA A 112 24.68 -10.30 12.41
CA ALA A 112 23.85 -11.46 12.09
C ALA A 112 22.91 -11.79 13.28
N GLY A 113 21.68 -12.20 12.99
CA GLY A 113 20.62 -12.41 13.98
C GLY A 113 19.67 -11.20 14.12
N SER A 114 20.01 -10.04 13.57
CA SER A 114 19.13 -8.87 13.54
C SER A 114 17.83 -9.15 12.76
N ILE A 115 16.73 -8.54 13.17
CA ILE A 115 15.42 -8.63 12.50
C ILE A 115 15.33 -7.50 11.49
N ALA A 116 15.20 -7.80 10.21
CA ALA A 116 15.04 -6.82 9.15
C ALA A 116 13.64 -6.93 8.53
N HIS A 117 12.94 -5.81 8.47
CA HIS A 117 11.66 -5.65 7.80
C HIS A 117 11.89 -5.09 6.40
N TYR A 118 11.38 -5.80 5.38
CA TYR A 118 11.49 -5.41 3.99
C TYR A 118 10.11 -5.16 3.39
N GLU A 119 9.99 -4.09 2.62
CA GLU A 119 8.94 -3.95 1.64
C GLU A 119 9.36 -4.70 0.39
N VAL A 120 8.59 -5.71 0.01
CA VAL A 120 8.81 -6.47 -1.21
C VAL A 120 7.82 -5.99 -2.25
N LYS A 121 8.34 -5.28 -3.26
CA LYS A 121 7.58 -4.81 -4.42
C LYS A 121 7.84 -5.73 -5.62
N GLY A 122 6.75 -6.16 -6.26
CA GLY A 122 6.80 -6.79 -7.56
C GLY A 122 5.58 -7.63 -7.90
N SER A 123 5.46 -7.98 -9.18
CA SER A 123 4.42 -8.91 -9.66
C SER A 123 4.60 -10.30 -9.04
N ARG A 124 3.47 -10.98 -8.78
CA ARG A 124 3.43 -12.36 -8.26
C ARG A 124 4.23 -13.37 -9.10
N ILE A 125 4.37 -13.11 -10.39
CA ILE A 125 5.11 -13.95 -11.34
C ILE A 125 6.50 -13.41 -11.68
N SER A 126 6.87 -12.22 -11.19
CA SER A 126 8.22 -11.70 -11.40
C SER A 126 9.22 -12.51 -10.59
N LEU A 127 10.21 -13.09 -11.28
CA LEU A 127 11.39 -13.70 -10.66
C LEU A 127 12.25 -12.66 -9.94
N HIS A 128 12.11 -11.39 -10.30
CA HIS A 128 12.84 -10.28 -9.70
C HIS A 128 11.89 -9.52 -8.79
N LYS A 129 11.91 -9.86 -7.51
CA LYS A 129 11.25 -9.09 -6.45
C LYS A 129 12.22 -8.05 -5.94
N GLN A 130 11.81 -6.79 -5.94
CA GLN A 130 12.61 -5.72 -5.36
C GLN A 130 12.35 -5.69 -3.86
N ARG A 131 13.41 -5.77 -3.06
CA ARG A 131 13.33 -5.64 -1.60
C ARG A 131 13.87 -4.27 -1.20
N THR A 132 13.06 -3.50 -0.51
CA THR A 132 13.44 -2.23 0.08
C THR A 132 13.46 -2.42 1.59
N LEU A 133 14.57 -2.09 2.25
CA LEU A 133 14.67 -2.19 3.71
C LEU A 133 13.79 -1.09 4.34
N LEU A 134 12.80 -1.48 5.13
CA LEU A 134 11.93 -0.57 5.87
C LEU A 134 12.46 -0.30 7.28
N ASP A 135 12.91 -1.33 7.98
CA ASP A 135 13.41 -1.22 9.35
C ASP A 135 14.39 -2.36 9.61
N VAL A 136 15.35 -2.14 10.50
CA VAL A 136 16.20 -3.20 11.03
C VAL A 136 16.41 -3.00 12.52
N HIS A 137 16.22 -4.07 13.27
CA HIS A 137 16.32 -4.13 14.72
C HIS A 137 17.36 -5.16 15.16
N SER A 138 18.14 -4.83 16.18
CA SER A 138 19.15 -5.70 16.80
C SER A 138 19.02 -5.66 18.32
N ASP A 139 19.09 -6.84 18.94
CA ASP A 139 19.18 -6.98 20.40
C ASP A 139 20.50 -6.43 20.97
N GLN A 140 21.51 -6.29 20.11
CA GLN A 140 22.82 -5.73 20.46
C GLN A 140 22.94 -4.29 19.95
N PRO A 141 23.42 -3.34 20.78
CA PRO A 141 23.65 -1.97 20.33
C PRO A 141 24.65 -1.90 19.18
N VAL A 142 24.30 -1.17 18.13
CA VAL A 142 25.15 -0.91 16.97
C VAL A 142 25.53 0.56 16.89
N SER A 143 26.66 0.87 16.24
CA SER A 143 27.13 2.24 16.10
C SER A 143 26.65 2.87 14.79
N LEU A 144 26.05 4.06 14.90
CA LEU A 144 25.77 4.97 13.79
C LEU A 144 26.51 6.28 14.05
N GLY A 145 27.73 6.39 13.52
CA GLY A 145 28.64 7.48 13.88
C GLY A 145 28.97 7.45 15.38
N LYS A 146 28.55 8.49 16.11
CA LYS A 146 28.69 8.58 17.58
C LYS A 146 27.50 8.01 18.35
N LEU A 147 26.39 7.69 17.66
CA LEU A 147 25.19 7.14 18.28
C LEU A 147 25.33 5.63 18.51
N ARG A 148 24.74 5.15 19.60
CA ARG A 148 24.49 3.74 19.84
C ARG A 148 22.99 3.46 19.72
N ILE A 149 22.60 2.70 18.71
CA ILE A 149 21.20 2.46 18.35
C ILE A 149 20.89 0.97 18.37
N ASN A 150 19.62 0.62 18.56
CA ASN A 150 19.13 -0.75 18.44
C ASN A 150 18.29 -0.96 17.18
N SER A 151 17.67 0.10 16.64
CA SER A 151 16.99 0.05 15.35
C SER A 151 17.16 1.31 14.51
N ILE A 152 16.92 1.16 13.21
CA ILE A 152 16.88 2.26 12.25
C ILE A 152 15.81 2.02 11.19
N LYS A 153 14.99 3.04 10.99
CA LYS A 153 13.91 3.08 10.01
C LYS A 153 14.00 4.38 9.21
N PRO A 154 14.13 4.34 7.88
CA PRO A 154 13.97 5.54 7.05
C PRO A 154 12.55 6.08 7.19
N ASP A 155 12.41 7.40 7.26
CA ASP A 155 11.09 8.02 7.13
C ASP A 155 10.57 7.84 5.69
N GLU A 156 9.26 7.66 5.56
CA GLU A 156 8.59 7.44 4.27
C GLU A 156 8.54 8.74 3.43
N TYR A 157 8.45 9.89 4.09
CA TYR A 157 8.19 11.18 3.42
C TYR A 157 9.38 12.14 3.43
N SER A 158 10.48 11.77 4.09
CA SER A 158 11.64 12.64 4.27
C SER A 158 12.96 11.86 4.14
N THR A 159 14.08 12.56 4.14
CA THR A 159 15.42 11.94 4.19
C THR A 159 15.87 11.64 5.61
N GLU A 160 15.00 11.86 6.59
CA GLU A 160 15.27 11.68 8.01
C GLU A 160 15.28 10.19 8.37
N LEU A 161 15.99 9.85 9.44
CA LEU A 161 16.10 8.51 9.97
C LEU A 161 15.46 8.48 11.36
N GLN A 162 14.53 7.57 11.56
CA GLN A 162 14.01 7.23 12.88
C GLN A 162 14.93 6.16 13.49
N VAL A 163 15.60 6.49 14.58
CA VAL A 163 16.52 5.57 15.26
C VAL A 163 16.05 5.32 16.68
N ALA A 164 16.02 4.05 17.11
CA ALA A 164 15.81 3.73 18.52
C ALA A 164 17.15 3.71 19.24
N LEU A 165 17.32 4.61 20.21
CA LEU A 165 18.56 4.70 20.98
C LEU A 165 18.69 3.50 21.92
N SER A 166 19.89 2.91 22.00
CA SER A 166 20.17 1.77 22.87
C SER A 166 20.11 2.09 24.38
N GLY A 167 20.12 3.38 24.71
CA GLY A 167 20.13 3.93 26.06
C GLY A 167 20.19 5.46 25.98
N ASP A 168 20.09 6.11 27.14
CA ASP A 168 20.15 7.57 27.25
C ASP A 168 21.49 8.11 26.75
N GLN A 169 21.44 9.10 25.86
CA GLN A 169 22.61 9.65 25.17
C GLN A 169 22.51 11.17 24.99
N LEU A 170 23.67 11.85 25.01
CA LEU A 170 23.74 13.30 24.79
C LEU A 170 23.96 13.61 23.31
N LEU A 171 22.93 14.12 22.63
CA LEU A 171 22.93 14.40 21.19
C LEU A 171 22.77 15.89 20.96
N ASP A 172 23.74 16.54 20.32
CA ASP A 172 23.78 18.00 20.14
C ASP A 172 23.54 18.79 21.45
N GLY A 173 24.04 18.23 22.56
CA GLY A 173 23.87 18.75 23.91
C GLY A 173 22.52 18.45 24.58
N TRP A 174 21.59 17.78 23.89
CA TRP A 174 20.30 17.35 24.44
C TRP A 174 20.39 15.95 25.05
N PRO A 175 19.95 15.75 26.31
CA PRO A 175 19.90 14.42 26.92
C PRO A 175 18.71 13.65 26.36
N CYS A 176 18.91 12.90 25.28
CA CYS A 176 17.87 12.11 24.65
C CYS A 176 17.67 10.77 25.36
N ALA A 177 16.42 10.32 25.46
CA ALA A 177 16.02 9.08 26.13
C ALA A 177 16.27 7.85 25.27
N GLY A 178 16.76 6.79 25.91
CA GLY A 178 16.89 5.45 25.35
C GLY A 178 15.54 4.75 25.18
N GLY A 179 15.48 3.80 24.24
CA GLY A 179 14.30 2.99 23.97
C GLY A 179 13.22 3.67 23.13
N ASP A 180 13.27 4.99 22.98
CA ASP A 180 12.37 5.75 22.10
C ASP A 180 13.00 6.03 20.74
N TYR A 181 12.11 6.31 19.77
CA TYR A 181 12.52 6.83 18.48
C TYR A 181 12.99 8.28 18.60
N THR A 182 14.18 8.51 18.09
CA THR A 182 14.83 9.80 17.88
C THR A 182 14.91 10.01 16.37
N ILE A 183 14.54 11.19 15.90
CA ILE A 183 14.64 11.53 14.48
C ILE A 183 15.97 12.25 14.26
N VAL A 184 16.74 11.78 13.28
CA VAL A 184 18.05 12.32 12.94
C VAL A 184 18.22 12.48 11.45
N ASP A 185 19.00 13.48 11.04
CA ASP A 185 19.41 13.64 9.66
C ASP A 185 20.74 12.96 9.40
N PRO A 186 20.86 12.17 8.32
CA PRO A 186 22.14 11.63 7.91
C PRO A 186 23.03 12.74 7.33
N GLU A 187 24.22 12.93 7.93
CA GLU A 187 25.25 13.82 7.40
C GLU A 187 26.49 13.03 6.94
N PRO A 188 27.34 13.57 6.03
CA PRO A 188 28.54 12.87 5.56
C PRO A 188 29.50 12.44 6.69
N ASN A 189 29.53 13.18 7.81
CA ASN A 189 30.46 12.95 8.92
C ASN A 189 29.75 12.55 10.22
N GLY A 190 28.46 12.24 10.19
CA GLY A 190 27.70 11.95 11.39
C GLY A 190 26.20 12.01 11.18
N VAL A 191 25.50 12.40 12.24
CA VAL A 191 24.05 12.56 12.24
C VAL A 191 23.71 13.81 13.03
N GLU A 192 22.77 14.60 12.52
CA GLU A 192 22.26 15.79 13.19
C GLU A 192 20.94 15.47 13.89
N LEU A 193 20.77 15.92 15.14
CA LEU A 193 19.53 15.70 15.86
C LEU A 193 18.40 16.59 15.30
N ARG A 194 17.31 15.97 14.84
CA ARG A 194 16.05 16.65 14.51
C ARG A 194 15.10 16.64 15.68
N SER A 195 14.87 15.50 16.32
CA SER A 195 13.99 15.44 17.49
C SER A 195 14.30 14.27 18.42
N CYS A 196 13.99 14.43 19.72
CA CYS A 196 14.02 13.34 20.69
C CYS A 196 13.17 13.65 21.92
N TRP A 197 12.92 12.61 22.72
CA TRP A 197 12.39 12.76 24.08
C TRP A 197 13.53 13.00 25.06
N LEU A 198 13.35 13.91 26.02
CA LEU A 198 14.39 14.17 27.02
C LEU A 198 14.42 13.11 28.12
N SER A 199 15.58 12.52 28.41
CA SER A 199 15.80 11.63 29.56
C SER A 199 16.00 12.39 30.87
N ALA A 200 16.52 13.61 30.80
CA ALA A 200 16.79 14.46 31.95
C ALA A 200 16.37 15.91 31.70
N ALA A 201 16.07 16.63 32.78
CA ALA A 201 15.78 18.06 32.68
C ALA A 201 17.03 18.84 32.25
N ARG A 202 16.84 19.93 31.50
CA ARG A 202 17.91 20.78 30.99
C ARG A 202 17.51 22.25 31.05
N GLU A 203 18.46 23.13 31.39
CA GLU A 203 18.27 24.57 31.21
C GLU A 203 18.50 24.97 29.75
N TRP A 204 17.54 25.70 29.19
CA TRP A 204 17.60 26.27 27.85
C TRP A 204 17.10 27.72 27.91
N GLN A 205 17.96 28.68 27.52
CA GLN A 205 17.63 30.11 27.53
C GLN A 205 17.05 30.62 28.87
N GLY A 206 17.55 30.11 29.99
CA GLY A 206 17.10 30.49 31.34
C GLY A 206 15.78 29.84 31.79
N GLN A 207 15.22 28.91 31.00
CA GLN A 207 14.05 28.12 31.37
C GLN A 207 14.45 26.65 31.56
N THR A 208 13.92 26.00 32.60
CA THR A 208 14.11 24.56 32.81
C THR A 208 13.11 23.77 31.96
N VAL A 209 13.62 23.01 31.00
CA VAL A 209 12.84 22.03 30.23
C VAL A 209 12.88 20.71 30.98
N ALA A 210 11.71 20.18 31.34
CA ALA A 210 11.61 18.95 32.14
C ALA A 210 11.98 17.69 31.34
N ALA A 211 12.40 16.64 32.04
CA ALA A 211 12.51 15.30 31.47
C ALA A 211 11.13 14.85 30.94
N GLY A 212 11.13 14.00 29.90
CA GLY A 212 9.91 13.58 29.21
C GLY A 212 9.30 14.65 28.29
N THR A 213 9.93 15.81 28.12
CA THR A 213 9.51 16.76 27.08
C THR A 213 10.01 16.30 25.72
N TYR A 214 9.17 16.37 24.68
CA TYR A 214 9.60 16.15 23.31
C TYR A 214 10.20 17.44 22.75
N VAL A 215 11.43 17.35 22.25
CA VAL A 215 12.12 18.46 21.60
C VAL A 215 12.24 18.18 20.12
N THR A 216 11.96 19.17 19.29
CA THR A 216 12.08 19.05 17.83
C THR A 216 12.64 20.33 17.25
N ARG A 217 13.43 20.23 16.19
CA ARG A 217 13.98 21.37 15.48
C ARG A 217 13.02 21.79 14.37
N ASN A 218 12.70 23.07 14.30
CA ASN A 218 11.95 23.63 13.18
C ASN A 218 12.81 23.58 11.90
N GLY A 219 12.34 22.89 10.86
CA GLY A 219 13.05 22.76 9.58
C GLY A 219 13.32 24.09 8.86
N GLU A 220 12.49 25.13 9.09
CA GLU A 220 12.66 26.43 8.45
C GLU A 220 13.58 27.37 9.22
N SER A 221 13.38 27.49 10.54
CA SER A 221 14.13 28.45 11.38
C SER A 221 15.35 27.86 12.08
N ASN A 222 15.51 26.53 12.07
CA ASN A 222 16.48 25.79 12.89
C ASN A 222 16.35 26.03 14.41
N GLU A 223 15.23 26.59 14.86
CA GLU A 223 14.97 26.82 16.28
C GLU A 223 14.40 25.56 16.95
N TRP A 224 14.71 25.38 18.24
CA TRP A 224 14.16 24.29 19.04
C TRP A 224 12.74 24.63 19.51
N LEU A 225 11.82 23.72 19.22
CA LEU A 225 10.44 23.73 19.69
C LEU A 225 10.27 22.66 20.77
N PHE A 226 9.45 22.97 21.77
CA PHE A 226 9.20 22.12 22.93
C PHE A 226 7.72 21.76 22.98
N ALA A 227 7.42 20.47 23.08
CA ALA A 227 6.07 19.98 23.24
C ALA A 227 5.99 19.01 24.43
N VAL A 228 5.06 19.28 25.34
CA VAL A 228 4.70 18.32 26.39
C VAL A 228 3.63 17.42 25.78
N MET A 229 4.07 16.31 25.20
CA MET A 229 3.20 15.26 24.69
C MET A 229 3.28 14.04 25.61
N PRO A 230 2.22 13.23 25.73
CA PRO A 230 2.35 11.92 26.35
C PRO A 230 3.29 11.07 25.50
N LYS A 231 4.20 10.35 26.17
CA LYS A 231 5.18 9.50 25.53
C LYS A 231 4.49 8.36 24.80
N PRO A 232 4.84 8.03 23.53
CA PRO A 232 4.19 6.96 22.78
C PRO A 232 4.26 5.59 23.48
N SER A 233 5.35 5.31 24.21
CA SER A 233 5.49 4.06 24.99
C SER A 233 4.47 3.91 26.12
N ASP A 234 3.87 5.02 26.55
CA ASP A 234 2.90 5.05 27.64
C ASP A 234 1.46 4.94 27.12
N ALA A 235 1.27 4.96 25.80
CA ALA A 235 0.01 4.57 25.20
C ALA A 235 -0.18 3.07 25.44
N PRO A 236 -1.36 2.63 25.92
CA PRO A 236 -1.64 1.21 26.07
C PRO A 236 -1.39 0.55 24.72
N ALA A 237 -0.57 -0.50 24.69
CA ALA A 237 -0.38 -1.29 23.49
C ALA A 237 -1.76 -1.79 23.06
N ASP A 238 -2.31 -1.21 21.98
CA ASP A 238 -3.50 -1.73 21.32
C ASP A 238 -3.11 -3.10 20.80
N ASN A 239 -3.37 -4.13 21.60
CA ASN A 239 -3.25 -5.52 21.19
C ASN A 239 -4.28 -5.74 20.07
N PRO A 240 -3.85 -6.02 18.83
CA PRO A 240 -4.76 -6.42 17.76
C PRO A 240 -5.45 -7.76 18.04
#